data_AF-X1H7C0-F1
#
_entry.id   AF-X1H7C0-F1
#
_cell.length_a   1.000
_cell.length_b   1.000
_cell.length_c   1.000
_cell.angle_alpha   90.00
_cell.angle_beta   90.00
_cell.angle_gamma   90.00
#
_symmetry.space_group_name_H-M   'P 1'
#
loop_
_entity.id
_entity.type
_entity.pdbx_description
1 polymer ?
#
loop_
_entity_poly.entity_id
_entity_poly.type
_entity_poly.pdbx_seq_one_letter_code
_entity_poly.pdbx_strand_id
1 'polypeptide(L)'
;QLDNYIDKEKVAELIEYADDIYLEFGADKTVYGTDEEEINILKKEAALAKLKLIPTRIRHLGTEKCVEILKKMQDYLRTKIDIKTNNKVKRILLDNGRAIGIETVKGEIIKGKYIVAMPGRAGSEWLKGQAEDMDIKISNNPVDVGVRVEVPAVAMKRLTDAIYESKLVYYTEKFDDRVRTFCMCPYGEVVTEFNDGITSVNGHSYQEYRTNNTNFAILVSTNFTEPFKEPIAYGKYIAH
;
A
#
# COMPACT_ATOMS: atom_id res chain seq x y z
N GLN A 1 -3.23 -4.41 11.00
CA GLN A 1 -4.14 -3.55 10.21
C GLN A 1 -4.81 -2.57 11.18
N LEU A 2 -5.48 -1.50 10.72
CA LEU A 2 -6.00 -0.45 11.61
C LEU A 2 -7.07 -0.98 12.59
N ASP A 3 -7.83 -1.98 12.15
CA ASP A 3 -8.80 -2.77 12.91
C ASP A 3 -8.19 -3.62 14.05
N ASN A 4 -6.86 -3.68 14.17
CA ASN A 4 -6.21 -4.23 15.36
C ASN A 4 -6.20 -3.24 16.54
N TYR A 5 -6.50 -1.96 16.29
CA TYR A 5 -6.36 -0.87 17.27
C TYR A 5 -7.68 -0.14 17.55
N ILE A 6 -8.63 -0.18 16.62
CA ILE A 6 -9.93 0.48 16.72
C ILE A 6 -11.03 -0.41 16.13
N ASP A 7 -12.28 -0.13 16.49
CA ASP A 7 -13.45 -0.89 16.05
C ASP A 7 -13.63 -0.86 14.53
N LYS A 8 -14.16 -1.95 13.96
CA LYS A 8 -14.32 -2.11 12.51
C LYS A 8 -15.26 -1.08 11.91
N GLU A 9 -16.31 -0.71 12.64
CA GLU A 9 -17.24 0.35 12.28
C GLU A 9 -16.49 1.67 12.15
N LYS A 10 -15.59 1.96 13.10
CA LYS A 10 -14.79 3.18 13.04
C LYS A 10 -13.78 3.18 11.89
N VAL A 11 -13.20 2.01 11.56
CA VAL A 11 -12.35 1.86 10.38
C VAL A 11 -13.15 2.14 9.10
N ALA A 12 -14.38 1.63 9.00
CA ALA A 12 -15.24 1.87 7.85
C ALA A 12 -15.56 3.37 7.68
N GLU A 13 -15.92 4.06 8.76
CA GLU A 13 -16.13 5.51 8.74
C GLU A 13 -14.89 6.29 8.27
N LEU A 14 -13.69 5.88 8.70
CA LEU A 14 -12.44 6.53 8.27
C LEU A 14 -12.11 6.26 6.80
N ILE A 15 -12.46 5.08 6.28
CA ILE A 15 -12.33 4.76 4.86
C ILE A 15 -13.28 5.63 4.03
N GLU A 16 -14.55 5.76 4.46
CA GLU A 16 -15.53 6.62 3.79
C GLU A 16 -15.10 8.09 3.82
N TYR A 17 -14.66 8.58 4.97
CA TYR A 17 -14.10 9.93 5.11
C TYR A 17 -12.93 10.18 4.15
N ALA A 18 -12.03 9.21 4.00
CA ALA A 18 -10.92 9.32 3.05
C ALA A 18 -11.42 9.30 1.59
N ASP A 19 -12.34 8.40 1.23
CA ASP A 19 -12.91 8.32 -0.13
C ASP A 19 -13.64 9.62 -0.51
N ASP A 20 -14.40 10.21 0.41
CA ASP A 20 -15.10 11.49 0.21
C ASP A 20 -14.12 12.62 -0.11
N ILE A 21 -12.98 12.69 0.56
CA ILE A 21 -11.93 13.66 0.22
C ILE A 21 -11.45 13.46 -1.22
N TYR A 22 -11.18 12.22 -1.65
CA TYR A 22 -10.78 11.97 -3.04
C TYR A 22 -11.86 12.38 -4.04
N LEU A 23 -13.14 12.16 -3.72
CA LEU A 23 -14.28 12.60 -4.53
C LEU A 23 -14.37 14.13 -4.64
N GLU A 24 -14.16 14.87 -3.55
CA GLU A 24 -14.10 16.34 -3.55
C GLU A 24 -13.05 16.89 -4.51
N PHE A 25 -11.92 16.19 -4.66
CA PHE A 25 -10.84 16.57 -5.57
C PHE A 25 -10.98 15.98 -6.99
N GLY A 26 -12.08 15.30 -7.28
CA GLY A 26 -12.46 14.87 -8.63
C GLY A 26 -12.13 13.42 -8.97
N ALA A 27 -12.08 12.53 -7.99
CA ALA A 27 -12.06 11.10 -8.24
C ALA A 27 -13.30 10.61 -8.99
N ASP A 28 -13.13 9.56 -9.80
CA ASP A 28 -14.22 8.92 -10.53
C ASP A 28 -15.26 8.34 -9.55
N LYS A 29 -16.56 8.41 -9.88
CA LYS A 29 -17.64 7.96 -8.98
C LYS A 29 -17.89 6.44 -9.01
N THR A 30 -17.29 5.72 -9.94
CA THR A 30 -17.43 4.27 -10.08
C THR A 30 -16.80 3.54 -8.91
N VAL A 31 -17.57 2.67 -8.29
CA VAL A 31 -17.13 1.77 -7.22
C VAL A 31 -17.41 0.34 -7.64
N TYR A 32 -16.37 -0.48 -7.67
CA TYR A 32 -16.45 -1.91 -7.92
C TYR A 32 -16.68 -2.67 -6.62
N GLY A 33 -17.13 -3.93 -6.72
CA GLY A 33 -17.37 -4.76 -5.55
C GLY A 33 -18.64 -4.38 -4.78
N THR A 34 -19.68 -3.93 -5.49
CA THR A 34 -21.00 -3.57 -4.95
C THR A 34 -22.10 -4.56 -5.32
N ASP A 35 -21.88 -5.43 -6.31
CA ASP A 35 -22.82 -6.48 -6.70
C ASP A 35 -22.70 -7.70 -5.77
N GLU A 36 -23.52 -7.73 -4.73
CA GLU A 36 -23.51 -8.81 -3.74
C GLU A 36 -23.86 -10.18 -4.33
N GLU A 37 -24.69 -10.25 -5.38
CA GLU A 37 -25.05 -11.52 -6.00
C GLU A 37 -23.84 -12.13 -6.71
N GLU A 38 -23.20 -11.36 -7.59
CA GLU A 38 -22.00 -11.81 -8.31
C GLU A 38 -20.85 -12.10 -7.34
N ILE A 39 -20.64 -11.25 -6.32
CA ILE A 39 -19.63 -11.49 -5.28
C ILE A 39 -19.87 -12.82 -4.57
N ASN A 40 -21.12 -13.17 -4.27
CA ASN A 40 -21.43 -14.44 -3.61
C ASN A 40 -21.22 -15.65 -4.53
N ILE A 41 -21.45 -15.52 -5.83
CA ILE A 41 -21.09 -16.55 -6.81
C ILE A 41 -19.56 -16.73 -6.85
N LEU A 42 -18.81 -15.62 -6.98
CA LEU A 42 -17.35 -15.65 -7.02
C LEU A 42 -16.73 -16.23 -5.73
N LYS A 43 -17.32 -15.94 -4.56
CA LYS A 43 -16.91 -16.55 -3.28
C LYS A 43 -17.10 -18.07 -3.29
N LYS A 44 -18.22 -18.58 -3.81
CA LYS A 44 -18.48 -20.02 -3.91
C LYS A 44 -17.48 -20.69 -4.85
N GLU A 45 -17.25 -20.11 -6.02
CA GLU A 45 -16.25 -20.62 -6.99
C GLU A 45 -14.84 -20.63 -6.40
N ALA A 46 -14.43 -19.55 -5.73
CA ALA A 46 -13.15 -19.50 -5.03
C ALA A 46 -13.03 -20.61 -3.98
N ALA A 47 -14.07 -20.82 -3.16
CA ALA A 47 -14.08 -21.86 -2.14
C ALA A 47 -13.95 -23.28 -2.74
N LEU A 48 -14.61 -23.55 -3.88
CA LEU A 48 -14.46 -24.81 -4.61
C LEU A 48 -13.02 -25.04 -5.11
N ALA A 49 -12.31 -23.95 -5.41
CA ALA A 49 -10.89 -23.97 -5.77
C ALA A 49 -9.93 -23.92 -4.56
N LYS A 50 -10.44 -24.09 -3.32
CA LYS A 50 -9.68 -23.96 -2.06
C LYS A 50 -9.08 -22.56 -1.83
N LEU A 51 -9.67 -21.54 -2.44
CA LEU A 51 -9.29 -20.13 -2.29
C LEU A 51 -10.32 -19.40 -1.41
N LYS A 52 -9.85 -18.44 -0.62
CA LYS A 52 -10.70 -17.50 0.10
C LYS A 52 -10.69 -16.15 -0.61
N LEU A 53 -11.81 -15.76 -1.20
CA LEU A 53 -12.02 -14.41 -1.72
C LEU A 53 -12.35 -13.44 -0.57
N ILE A 54 -11.61 -12.34 -0.49
CA ILE A 54 -11.87 -11.22 0.41
C ILE A 54 -12.50 -10.10 -0.41
N PRO A 55 -13.84 -9.93 -0.41
CA PRO A 55 -14.47 -8.86 -1.17
C PRO A 55 -14.03 -7.49 -0.63
N THR A 56 -13.89 -6.51 -1.51
CA THR A 56 -13.58 -5.13 -1.14
C THR A 56 -14.25 -4.19 -2.12
N ARG A 57 -14.79 -3.08 -1.61
CA ARG A 57 -15.25 -1.97 -2.45
C ARG A 57 -14.05 -1.16 -2.90
N ILE A 58 -13.89 -0.97 -4.21
CA ILE A 58 -12.71 -0.31 -4.78
C ILE A 58 -13.13 0.79 -5.73
N ARG A 59 -12.51 1.95 -5.57
CA ARG A 59 -12.49 3.03 -6.55
C ARG A 59 -11.11 3.07 -7.18
N HIS A 60 -11.05 2.80 -8.47
CA HIS A 60 -9.80 2.94 -9.22
C HIS A 60 -9.72 4.34 -9.81
N LEU A 61 -8.63 5.05 -9.51
CA LEU A 61 -8.41 6.40 -10.01
C LEU A 61 -7.67 6.42 -11.36
N GLY A 62 -6.83 5.42 -11.64
CA GLY A 62 -5.90 5.48 -12.78
C GLY A 62 -4.67 6.35 -12.49
N THR A 63 -3.51 5.94 -13.04
CA THR A 63 -2.23 6.64 -12.83
C THR A 63 -2.29 8.11 -13.23
N GLU A 64 -2.92 8.43 -14.35
CA GLU A 64 -3.03 9.77 -14.92
C GLU A 64 -3.94 10.69 -14.08
N LYS A 65 -5.12 10.22 -13.65
CA LYS A 65 -6.00 11.06 -12.82
C LYS A 65 -5.47 11.20 -11.40
N CYS A 66 -4.75 10.22 -10.88
CA CYS A 66 -4.04 10.38 -9.60
C CYS A 66 -3.16 11.63 -9.61
N VAL A 67 -2.44 11.92 -10.70
CA VAL A 67 -1.61 13.12 -10.81
C VAL A 67 -2.47 14.39 -10.74
N GLU A 68 -3.57 14.44 -11.48
CA GLU A 68 -4.49 15.58 -11.49
C GLU A 68 -5.12 15.82 -10.11
N ILE A 69 -5.61 14.77 -9.45
CA ILE A 69 -6.24 14.82 -8.13
C ILE A 69 -5.23 15.29 -7.07
N LEU A 70 -4.04 14.69 -7.03
CA LEU A 70 -2.99 15.06 -6.09
C LEU A 70 -2.51 16.49 -6.32
N LYS A 71 -2.49 16.97 -7.57
CA LYS A 71 -2.18 18.36 -7.89
C LYS A 71 -3.20 19.32 -7.29
N LYS A 72 -4.49 19.05 -7.44
CA LYS A 72 -5.56 19.86 -6.82
C LYS A 72 -5.48 19.83 -5.29
N MET A 73 -5.23 18.66 -4.69
CA MET A 73 -5.01 18.52 -3.25
C MET A 73 -3.81 19.37 -2.79
N GLN A 74 -2.69 19.29 -3.51
CA GLN A 74 -1.51 20.08 -3.23
C GLN A 74 -1.80 21.59 -3.31
N ASP A 75 -2.47 22.05 -4.37
CA ASP A 75 -2.76 23.46 -4.57
C ASP A 75 -3.71 24.00 -3.49
N TYR A 76 -4.71 23.20 -3.06
CA TYR A 76 -5.53 23.51 -1.90
C TYR A 76 -4.70 23.63 -0.62
N LEU A 77 -3.84 22.64 -0.34
CA LEU A 77 -3.01 22.62 0.88
C LEU A 77 -1.99 23.76 0.91
N ARG A 78 -1.44 24.18 -0.23
CA ARG A 78 -0.49 25.30 -0.31
C ARG A 78 -1.06 26.62 0.20
N THR A 79 -2.38 26.78 0.20
CA THR A 79 -3.04 27.97 0.77
C THR A 79 -3.16 27.93 2.30
N LYS A 80 -2.84 26.79 2.92
CA LYS A 80 -3.10 26.49 4.34
C LYS A 80 -1.85 26.09 5.11
N ILE A 81 -0.87 25.48 4.45
CA ILE A 81 0.34 24.94 5.06
C ILE A 81 1.57 25.20 4.20
N ASP A 82 2.73 25.23 4.86
CA ASP A 82 4.02 25.26 4.19
C ASP A 82 4.44 23.86 3.74
N ILE A 83 4.67 23.70 2.44
CA ILE A 83 5.15 22.44 1.85
C ILE A 83 6.61 22.61 1.42
N LYS A 84 7.54 22.02 2.20
CA LYS A 84 8.99 22.05 1.92
C LYS A 84 9.45 20.75 1.25
N THR A 85 9.47 20.73 -0.08
CA THR A 85 10.06 19.61 -0.85
C THR A 85 11.60 19.68 -0.83
N ASN A 86 12.27 18.58 -1.18
CA ASN A 86 13.74 18.49 -1.15
C ASN A 86 14.37 18.91 0.20
N ASN A 87 13.64 18.66 1.29
CA ASN A 87 14.05 19.00 2.65
C ASN A 87 13.95 17.76 3.54
N LYS A 88 14.92 16.84 3.40
CA LYS A 88 14.94 15.60 4.19
C LYS A 88 15.14 15.91 5.67
N VAL A 89 14.33 15.29 6.52
CA VAL A 89 14.50 15.34 7.97
C VAL A 89 15.65 14.41 8.35
N LYS A 90 16.59 14.91 9.15
CA LYS A 90 17.70 14.15 9.69
C LYS A 90 17.29 13.45 10.98
N ARG A 91 16.75 14.20 11.94
CA ARG A 91 16.28 13.64 13.21
C ARG A 91 15.17 14.44 13.86
N ILE A 92 14.45 13.78 14.77
CA ILE A 92 13.51 14.38 15.71
C ILE A 92 14.31 14.91 16.91
N LEU A 93 13.99 16.13 17.36
CA LEU A 93 14.60 16.76 18.51
C LEU A 93 13.75 16.50 19.75
N LEU A 94 14.39 16.06 20.82
CA LEU A 94 13.76 15.78 22.11
C LEU A 94 14.25 16.74 23.19
N ASP A 95 13.36 17.04 24.13
CA ASP A 95 13.66 17.67 25.42
C ASP A 95 12.87 16.95 26.51
N ASN A 96 13.57 16.37 27.49
CA ASN A 96 12.98 15.58 28.59
C ASN A 96 11.96 14.52 28.11
N GLY A 97 12.30 13.78 27.04
CA GLY A 97 11.44 12.74 26.45
C GLY A 97 10.28 13.27 25.60
N ARG A 98 10.15 14.59 25.43
CA ARG A 98 9.11 15.22 24.60
C ARG A 98 9.70 15.71 23.29
N ALA A 99 9.02 15.44 22.18
CA ALA A 99 9.39 16.00 20.90
C ALA A 99 9.17 17.52 20.86
N ILE A 100 10.19 18.27 20.44
CA ILE A 100 10.19 19.75 20.38
C ILE A 100 10.46 20.30 18.98
N GLY A 101 10.75 19.45 18.01
CA GLY A 101 11.02 19.86 16.63
C GLY A 101 11.75 18.81 15.83
N ILE A 102 12.24 19.21 14.66
CA ILE A 102 13.05 18.41 13.77
C ILE A 102 14.31 19.18 13.36
N GLU A 103 15.36 18.44 13.03
CA GLU A 103 16.55 18.94 12.33
C GLU A 103 16.55 18.37 10.92
N THR A 104 16.76 19.20 9.90
CA THR A 104 16.90 18.75 8.51
C THR A 104 18.33 18.36 8.19
N VAL A 105 18.56 17.61 7.11
CA VAL A 105 19.92 17.26 6.65
C VAL A 105 20.75 18.51 6.31
N LYS A 106 20.09 19.62 5.99
CA LYS A 106 20.74 20.92 5.70
C LYS A 106 21.07 21.72 6.98
N GLY A 107 20.77 21.19 8.17
CA GLY A 107 21.01 21.84 9.46
C GLY A 107 19.92 22.83 9.89
N GLU A 108 18.80 22.93 9.16
CA GLU A 108 17.66 23.77 9.56
C GLU A 108 16.96 23.13 10.77
N ILE A 109 16.67 23.93 11.79
CA ILE A 109 15.87 23.51 12.96
C ILE A 109 14.46 24.07 12.82
N ILE A 110 13.47 23.17 12.79
CA ILE A 110 12.05 23.54 12.74
C ILE A 110 11.41 23.08 14.04
N LYS A 111 11.00 24.03 14.90
CA LYS A 111 10.35 23.74 16.18
C LYS A 111 8.88 23.41 15.99
N GLY A 112 8.38 22.45 16.76
CA GLY A 112 6.98 22.01 16.69
C GLY A 112 6.56 21.27 17.95
N LYS A 113 5.31 21.47 18.39
CA LYS A 113 4.75 20.78 19.56
C LYS A 113 4.32 19.34 19.27
N TYR A 114 3.96 19.08 18.00
CA TYR A 114 3.48 17.79 17.52
C TYR A 114 4.22 17.47 16.22
N ILE A 115 4.67 16.22 16.10
CA ILE A 115 5.36 15.71 14.93
C ILE A 115 4.63 14.46 14.50
N VAL A 116 4.18 14.45 13.24
CA VAL A 116 3.54 13.30 12.61
C VAL A 116 4.52 12.76 11.57
N ALA A 117 5.06 11.57 11.81
CA ALA A 117 6.04 10.93 10.94
C ALA A 117 5.34 9.92 10.02
N MET A 118 5.32 10.19 8.71
CA MET A 118 4.73 9.31 7.69
C MET A 118 5.71 9.07 6.52
N PRO A 119 6.91 8.51 6.78
CA PRO A 119 7.99 8.50 5.79
C PRO A 119 7.84 7.43 4.70
N GLY A 120 6.78 6.62 4.74
CA GLY A 120 6.54 5.52 3.80
C GLY A 120 7.59 4.41 3.88
N ARG A 121 7.56 3.48 2.91
CA ARG A 121 8.51 2.35 2.86
C ARG A 121 9.96 2.81 2.73
N ALA A 122 10.23 3.76 1.83
CA ALA A 122 11.57 4.28 1.56
C ALA A 122 12.21 4.99 2.76
N GLY A 123 11.43 5.47 3.73
CA GLY A 123 11.95 6.05 4.97
C GLY A 123 11.74 5.18 6.20
N SER A 124 11.49 3.89 6.03
CA SER A 124 11.34 2.94 7.15
C SER A 124 12.64 2.76 7.94
N GLU A 125 13.80 2.77 7.26
CA GLU A 125 15.12 2.72 7.91
C GLU A 125 15.38 3.97 8.75
N TRP A 126 15.03 5.15 8.24
CA TRP A 126 15.08 6.39 9.01
C TRP A 126 14.17 6.33 10.24
N LEU A 127 12.92 5.87 10.07
CA LEU A 127 11.97 5.76 11.18
C LEU A 127 12.44 4.79 12.26
N LYS A 128 13.06 3.66 11.86
CA LYS A 128 13.67 2.70 12.76
C LYS A 128 14.76 3.37 13.60
N GLY A 129 15.70 4.08 12.96
CA GLY A 129 16.76 4.80 13.68
C GLY A 129 16.20 5.86 14.64
N GLN A 130 15.16 6.60 14.22
CA GLN A 130 14.49 7.54 15.13
C GLN A 130 13.85 6.85 16.33
N ALA A 131 13.19 5.71 16.13
CA ALA A 131 12.59 4.96 17.23
C ALA A 131 13.65 4.41 18.20
N GLU A 132 14.79 3.91 17.69
CA GLU A 132 15.92 3.44 18.50
C GLU A 132 16.55 4.59 19.32
N ASP A 133 16.78 5.75 18.71
CA ASP A 133 17.29 6.96 19.39
C ASP A 133 16.36 7.43 20.53
N MET A 134 15.06 7.11 20.43
CA MET A 134 14.03 7.48 21.39
C MET A 134 13.64 6.33 22.34
N ASP A 135 14.33 5.19 22.31
CA ASP A 135 14.02 3.97 23.08
C ASP A 135 12.57 3.46 22.88
N ILE A 136 12.03 3.64 21.67
CA ILE A 136 10.72 3.12 21.28
C ILE A 136 10.89 1.69 20.78
N LYS A 137 10.16 0.76 21.40
CA LYS A 137 10.15 -0.64 20.99
C LYS A 137 9.56 -0.81 19.59
N ILE A 138 10.25 -1.58 18.76
CA ILE A 138 9.88 -1.86 17.37
C ILE A 138 9.57 -3.35 17.23
N SER A 139 8.57 -3.67 16.40
CA SER A 139 8.27 -5.02 15.95
C SER A 139 8.49 -5.14 14.45
N ASN A 140 9.03 -6.29 14.02
CA ASN A 140 9.23 -6.58 12.60
C ASN A 140 7.93 -7.01 11.93
N ASN A 141 7.72 -6.54 10.69
CA ASN A 141 6.67 -7.05 9.81
C ASN A 141 7.22 -8.19 8.93
N PRO A 142 6.35 -9.12 8.48
CA PRO A 142 6.71 -10.12 7.47
C PRO A 142 7.22 -9.47 6.19
N VAL A 143 8.07 -10.22 5.47
CA VAL A 143 8.42 -9.91 4.08
C VAL A 143 7.50 -10.69 3.17
N ASP A 144 6.83 -9.99 2.26
CA ASP A 144 6.11 -10.62 1.17
C ASP A 144 7.02 -10.71 -0.06
N VAL A 145 7.21 -11.92 -0.56
CA VAL A 145 8.02 -12.20 -1.77
C VAL A 145 7.17 -12.96 -2.76
N GLY A 146 7.39 -12.72 -4.05
CA GLY A 146 6.69 -13.47 -5.07
C GLY A 146 6.95 -12.98 -6.47
N VAL A 147 5.99 -13.22 -7.36
CA VAL A 147 6.10 -12.93 -8.78
C VAL A 147 4.96 -12.05 -9.25
N ARG A 148 5.21 -11.25 -10.29
CA ARG A 148 4.16 -10.55 -11.05
C ARG A 148 3.74 -11.44 -12.21
N VAL A 149 2.45 -11.71 -12.32
CA VAL A 149 1.87 -12.55 -13.37
C VAL A 149 1.12 -11.66 -14.34
N GLU A 150 1.29 -11.89 -15.64
CA GLU A 150 0.46 -11.31 -16.69
C GLU A 150 -0.41 -12.41 -17.32
N VAL A 151 -1.68 -12.10 -17.54
CA VAL A 151 -2.63 -12.96 -18.24
C VAL A 151 -3.44 -12.12 -19.23
N PRO A 152 -3.97 -12.71 -20.32
CA PRO A 152 -4.89 -12.00 -21.20
C PRO A 152 -6.06 -11.41 -20.40
N ALA A 153 -6.35 -10.12 -20.58
CA ALA A 153 -7.36 -9.42 -19.80
C ALA A 153 -8.75 -10.06 -19.90
N VAL A 154 -9.07 -10.64 -21.07
CA VAL A 154 -10.31 -11.39 -21.29
C VAL A 154 -10.51 -12.55 -20.30
N ALA A 155 -9.42 -13.20 -19.86
CA ALA A 155 -9.48 -14.31 -18.90
C ALA A 155 -9.87 -13.84 -17.50
N MET A 156 -9.53 -12.60 -17.13
CA MET A 156 -9.85 -12.02 -15.82
C MET A 156 -11.09 -11.12 -15.85
N LYS A 157 -11.64 -10.82 -17.03
CA LYS A 157 -12.67 -9.79 -17.23
C LYS A 157 -13.87 -9.94 -16.29
N ARG A 158 -14.41 -11.15 -16.10
CA ARG A 158 -15.53 -11.38 -15.18
C ARG A 158 -15.20 -10.95 -13.75
N LEU A 159 -14.01 -11.33 -13.25
CA LEU A 159 -13.55 -10.94 -11.92
C LEU A 159 -13.32 -9.42 -11.85
N THR A 160 -12.62 -8.85 -12.82
CA THR A 160 -12.24 -7.43 -12.77
C THR A 160 -13.43 -6.50 -12.98
N ASP A 161 -14.43 -6.89 -13.76
CA ASP A 161 -15.65 -6.09 -13.93
C ASP A 161 -16.51 -6.11 -12.65
N ALA A 162 -16.56 -7.23 -11.94
CA ALA A 162 -17.35 -7.37 -10.71
C ALA A 162 -16.70 -6.70 -9.50
N ILE A 163 -15.40 -6.94 -9.29
CA ILE A 163 -14.70 -6.59 -8.03
C ILE A 163 -13.42 -5.77 -8.21
N TYR A 164 -13.05 -5.40 -9.45
CA TYR A 164 -11.79 -4.74 -9.84
C TYR A 164 -10.54 -5.55 -9.55
N GLU A 165 -10.33 -5.95 -8.29
CA GLU A 165 -9.29 -6.89 -7.91
C GLU A 165 -9.85 -8.11 -7.18
N SER A 166 -9.31 -9.27 -7.51
CA SER A 166 -9.55 -10.50 -6.77
C SER A 166 -8.54 -10.62 -5.64
N LYS A 167 -8.92 -10.30 -4.40
CA LYS A 167 -8.10 -10.59 -3.20
C LYS A 167 -8.31 -12.04 -2.78
N LEU A 168 -7.52 -12.94 -3.35
CA LEU A 168 -7.60 -14.37 -3.11
C LEU A 168 -6.49 -14.77 -2.14
N VAL A 169 -6.84 -15.60 -1.16
CA VAL A 169 -5.90 -16.21 -0.21
C VAL A 169 -5.96 -17.72 -0.38
N TYR A 170 -4.80 -18.35 -0.45
CA TYR A 170 -4.59 -19.79 -0.52
C TYR A 170 -3.63 -20.22 0.59
N TYR A 171 -3.82 -21.43 1.11
CA TYR A 171 -2.89 -22.07 2.04
C TYR A 171 -2.35 -23.33 1.38
N THR A 172 -1.02 -23.45 1.29
CA THR A 172 -0.38 -24.58 0.61
C THR A 172 -0.59 -25.88 1.38
N GLU A 173 -0.88 -26.99 0.68
CA GLU A 173 -1.18 -28.27 1.34
C GLU A 173 0.00 -28.84 2.15
N LYS A 174 1.24 -28.54 1.72
CA LYS A 174 2.44 -29.15 2.31
C LYS A 174 2.97 -28.41 3.53
N PHE A 175 2.91 -27.09 3.52
CA PHE A 175 3.58 -26.24 4.52
C PHE A 175 2.66 -25.18 5.14
N ASP A 176 1.40 -25.14 4.74
CA ASP A 176 0.41 -24.15 5.19
C ASP A 176 0.86 -22.69 4.93
N ASP A 177 1.64 -22.49 3.86
CA ASP A 177 2.11 -21.18 3.48
C ASP A 177 0.94 -20.33 3.00
N ARG A 178 0.81 -19.14 3.59
CA ARG A 178 -0.20 -18.18 3.16
C ARG A 178 0.25 -17.50 1.87
N VAL A 179 -0.38 -17.88 0.77
CA VAL A 179 -0.21 -17.29 -0.56
C VAL A 179 -1.39 -16.39 -0.88
N ARG A 180 -1.14 -15.23 -1.49
CA ARG A 180 -2.20 -14.28 -1.83
C ARG A 180 -1.95 -13.56 -3.14
N THR A 181 -3.01 -13.20 -3.82
CA THR A 181 -2.94 -12.20 -4.88
C THR A 181 -2.77 -10.80 -4.28
N PHE A 182 -2.17 -9.88 -5.04
CA PHE A 182 -1.94 -8.52 -4.58
C PHE A 182 -1.84 -7.53 -5.74
N CYS A 183 -2.41 -6.33 -5.53
CA CYS A 183 -2.27 -5.18 -6.41
C CYS A 183 -2.64 -5.56 -7.85
N MET A 184 -3.90 -5.94 -8.07
CA MET A 184 -4.35 -6.29 -9.42
C MET A 184 -4.49 -5.02 -10.26
N CYS A 185 -4.02 -5.11 -11.51
CA CYS A 185 -4.05 -4.05 -12.49
C CYS A 185 -4.75 -4.58 -13.75
N PRO A 186 -6.10 -4.52 -13.80
CA PRO A 186 -6.87 -4.84 -14.98
C PRO A 186 -6.44 -3.96 -16.16
N TYR A 187 -6.26 -4.56 -17.35
CA TYR A 187 -5.87 -3.85 -18.57
C TYR A 187 -4.59 -2.99 -18.41
N GLY A 188 -3.71 -3.37 -17.48
CA GLY A 188 -2.56 -2.59 -17.05
C GLY A 188 -1.23 -3.07 -17.60
N GLU A 189 -0.15 -2.52 -17.05
CA GLU A 189 1.23 -2.82 -17.42
C GLU A 189 2.04 -3.25 -16.20
N VAL A 190 3.00 -4.15 -16.43
CA VAL A 190 4.05 -4.46 -15.45
C VAL A 190 5.15 -3.41 -15.59
N VAL A 191 5.59 -2.86 -14.47
CA VAL A 191 6.62 -1.82 -14.45
C VAL A 191 7.77 -2.21 -13.54
N THR A 192 8.96 -1.75 -13.89
CA THR A 192 10.13 -1.87 -13.02
C THR A 192 10.08 -0.80 -11.94
N GLU A 193 10.14 -1.20 -10.68
CA GLU A 193 10.23 -0.32 -9.52
C GLU A 193 11.66 -0.37 -8.97
N PHE A 194 12.29 0.81 -8.85
CA PHE A 194 13.61 0.97 -8.25
C PHE A 194 13.48 1.65 -6.90
N ASN A 195 13.97 1.00 -5.83
CA ASN A 195 13.94 1.56 -4.49
C ASN A 195 15.20 1.19 -3.71
N ASP A 196 15.96 2.18 -3.23
CA ASP A 196 17.17 1.98 -2.42
C ASP A 196 18.16 0.93 -2.96
N GLY A 197 18.40 0.93 -4.27
CA GLY A 197 19.31 -0.01 -4.95
C GLY A 197 18.71 -1.38 -5.27
N ILE A 198 17.45 -1.63 -4.89
CA ILE A 198 16.69 -2.82 -5.26
C ILE A 198 15.94 -2.56 -6.56
N THR A 199 16.08 -3.49 -7.51
CA THR A 199 15.22 -3.57 -8.69
C THR A 199 14.13 -4.61 -8.43
N SER A 200 12.87 -4.20 -8.55
CA SER A 200 11.70 -5.07 -8.39
C SER A 200 10.69 -4.81 -9.51
N VAL A 201 9.62 -5.60 -9.53
CA VAL A 201 8.51 -5.42 -10.46
C VAL A 201 7.23 -5.06 -9.69
N ASN A 202 6.48 -4.12 -10.24
CA ASN A 202 5.18 -3.70 -9.74
C ASN A 202 4.20 -3.67 -10.93
N GLY A 203 3.01 -3.11 -10.75
CA GLY A 203 2.11 -2.85 -11.87
C GLY A 203 1.23 -1.64 -11.63
N HIS A 204 0.63 -1.17 -12.71
CA HIS A 204 -0.32 -0.06 -12.69
C HIS A 204 -1.33 -0.21 -13.81
N SER A 205 -2.43 0.52 -13.69
CA SER A 205 -3.46 0.66 -14.71
C SER A 205 -3.80 2.13 -14.89
N TYR A 206 -4.10 2.49 -16.13
CA TYR A 206 -4.67 3.78 -16.49
C TYR A 206 -6.19 3.68 -16.49
N GLN A 207 -6.87 4.82 -16.36
CA GLN A 207 -8.32 4.89 -16.48
C GLN A 207 -8.73 4.92 -17.96
N GLU A 208 -8.01 5.67 -18.79
CA GLU A 208 -8.37 5.94 -20.20
C GLU A 208 -7.61 5.05 -21.20
N TYR A 209 -6.47 4.48 -20.83
CA TYR A 209 -5.69 3.56 -21.65
C TYR A 209 -5.81 2.12 -21.15
N ARG A 210 -5.93 1.16 -22.08
CA ARG A 210 -6.08 -0.27 -21.78
C ARG A 210 -5.16 -1.11 -22.64
N THR A 211 -4.38 -1.98 -22.00
CA THR A 211 -3.63 -3.04 -22.68
C THR A 211 -4.49 -4.27 -22.90
N ASN A 212 -3.96 -5.30 -23.57
CA ASN A 212 -4.62 -6.60 -23.68
C ASN A 212 -4.37 -7.53 -22.48
N ASN A 213 -3.65 -7.07 -21.46
CA ASN A 213 -3.21 -7.88 -20.33
C ASN A 213 -3.80 -7.37 -19.01
N THR A 214 -4.03 -8.29 -18.08
CA THR A 214 -4.23 -7.99 -16.67
C THR A 214 -3.05 -8.55 -15.91
N ASN A 215 -2.53 -7.78 -14.96
CA ASN A 215 -1.39 -8.22 -14.17
C ASN A 215 -1.65 -8.08 -12.67
N PHE A 216 -1.05 -8.96 -11.87
CA PHE A 216 -1.15 -8.94 -10.41
C PHE A 216 0.04 -9.69 -9.81
N ALA A 217 0.35 -9.44 -8.54
CA ALA A 217 1.36 -10.20 -7.83
C ALA A 217 0.75 -11.42 -7.14
N ILE A 218 1.48 -12.53 -7.11
CA ILE A 218 1.25 -13.66 -6.22
C ILE A 218 2.35 -13.64 -5.18
N LEU A 219 1.99 -13.44 -3.92
CA LEU A 219 2.93 -13.23 -2.82
C LEU A 219 2.78 -14.33 -1.76
N VAL A 220 3.91 -14.79 -1.23
CA VAL A 220 3.98 -15.59 0.00
C VAL A 220 4.52 -14.73 1.13
N SER A 221 3.83 -14.77 2.28
CA SER A 221 4.25 -14.04 3.48
C SER A 221 5.26 -14.85 4.28
N THR A 222 6.49 -14.37 4.41
CA THR A 222 7.54 -15.01 5.21
C THR A 222 7.77 -14.21 6.50
N ASN A 223 7.53 -14.86 7.64
CA ASN A 223 7.84 -14.30 8.96
C ASN A 223 9.26 -14.73 9.36
N PHE A 224 10.15 -13.77 9.48
CA PHE A 224 11.49 -14.01 10.02
C PHE A 224 11.45 -13.87 11.54
N THR A 225 11.73 -14.97 12.23
CA THR A 225 11.88 -15.04 13.69
C THR A 225 13.33 -15.38 14.04
N GLU A 226 13.64 -15.71 15.29
CA GLU A 226 15.03 -16.02 15.67
C GLU A 226 15.61 -17.20 14.87
N PRO A 227 16.91 -17.17 14.52
CA PRO A 227 17.92 -16.15 14.84
C PRO A 227 18.00 -14.98 13.83
N PHE A 228 17.15 -14.96 12.80
CA PHE A 228 17.22 -13.97 11.72
C PHE A 228 16.11 -12.94 11.86
N LYS A 229 16.43 -11.73 12.32
CA LYS A 229 15.47 -10.66 12.64
C LYS A 229 15.55 -9.46 11.71
N GLU A 230 16.02 -9.65 10.47
CA GLU A 230 16.30 -8.55 9.54
C GLU A 230 15.53 -8.70 8.21
N PRO A 231 14.19 -8.53 8.23
CA PRO A 231 13.36 -8.66 7.03
C PRO A 231 13.77 -7.68 5.91
N ILE A 232 14.22 -6.47 6.28
CA ILE A 232 14.71 -5.46 5.32
C ILE A 232 15.98 -5.94 4.62
N ALA A 233 16.92 -6.51 5.38
CA ALA A 233 18.18 -7.03 4.83
C ALA A 233 17.92 -8.22 3.91
N TYR A 234 17.01 -9.12 4.28
CA TYR A 234 16.61 -10.23 3.42
C TYR A 234 16.00 -9.76 2.10
N GLY A 235 15.07 -8.80 2.16
CA GLY A 235 14.48 -8.21 0.95
C GLY A 235 15.51 -7.59 0.01
N LYS A 236 16.55 -6.93 0.57
CA LYS A 236 17.70 -6.42 -0.21
C LYS A 236 18.52 -7.56 -0.82
N TYR A 237 18.78 -8.62 -0.05
CA TYR A 237 19.61 -9.75 -0.50
C TYR A 237 19.01 -10.51 -1.68
N ILE A 238 17.71 -10.84 -1.63
CA ILE A 238 17.06 -11.64 -2.69
C ILE A 238 16.79 -10.88 -3.98
N ALA A 239 16.88 -9.55 -3.95
CA ALA A 239 16.63 -8.71 -5.10
C ALA A 239 17.91 -8.35 -5.89
N HIS A 240 19.07 -8.79 -5.40
CA HIS A 240 20.36 -8.78 -6.10
C HIS A 240 20.56 -10.10 -6.86
#